data_AF-A0A8T7CLJ5-F1
#
_entry.id   AF-A0A8T7CLJ5-F1
#
_cell.length_a   1.000
_cell.length_b   1.000
_cell.length_c   1.000
_cell.angle_alpha   90.00
_cell.angle_beta   90.00
_cell.angle_gamma   90.00
#
_symmetry.space_group_name_H-M   'P 1'
#
loop_
_entity.id
_entity.type
_entity.pdbx_description
1 polymer ?
#
loop_
_entity_poly.entity_id
_entity_poly.type
_entity_poly.pdbx_seq_one_letter_code
_entity_poly.pdbx_strand_id
1 'polypeptide(L)'
;MATISGVPRRPVILIILDGVGVNPSKQNNAVFEAPTPRLDDYFSRYPHTLLHASGSAVGLPDGQMGNSEVGHLTLGAGEIICQDIVRINDAIASREFF
;
A
#
# COMPACT_ATOMS: atom_id res chain seq x y z
N MET A 1 24.04 -16.72 -7.95
CA MET A 1 24.14 -15.75 -6.84
C MET A 1 24.69 -16.47 -5.61
N ALA A 2 25.95 -16.25 -5.25
CA ALA A 2 26.54 -16.87 -4.07
C ALA A 2 25.73 -16.49 -2.81
N THR A 3 25.24 -17.49 -2.09
CA THR A 3 24.59 -17.31 -0.80
C THR A 3 25.65 -16.80 0.19
N ILE A 4 25.48 -15.58 0.68
CA ILE A 4 26.31 -15.03 1.75
C ILE A 4 25.98 -15.81 3.03
N SER A 5 26.76 -16.85 3.29
CA SER A 5 26.70 -17.65 4.51
C SER A 5 27.45 -16.92 5.62
N GLY A 6 26.76 -16.59 6.72
CA GLY A 6 27.38 -15.98 7.91
C GLY A 6 26.69 -14.74 8.48
N VAL A 7 25.71 -14.15 7.78
CA VAL A 7 24.90 -13.08 8.37
C VAL A 7 23.82 -13.71 9.27
N PRO A 8 23.77 -13.39 10.57
CA PRO A 8 22.71 -13.88 11.44
C PRO A 8 21.35 -13.41 10.90
N ARG A 9 20.43 -14.35 10.64
CA ARG A 9 19.07 -13.98 10.24
C ARG A 9 18.38 -13.29 11.40
N ARG A 10 18.01 -12.03 11.21
CA ARG A 10 17.14 -11.31 12.12
C ARG A 10 15.70 -11.48 11.63
N PRO A 11 14.77 -11.91 12.48
CA PRO A 11 13.37 -12.01 12.08
C PRO A 11 12.84 -10.60 11.76
N VAL A 12 12.12 -10.48 10.66
CA VAL A 12 11.43 -9.26 10.23
C VAL A 12 9.96 -9.60 10.10
N ILE A 13 9.09 -8.71 10.57
CA ILE A 13 7.64 -8.87 10.50
C ILE A 13 7.09 -7.70 9.70
N LEU A 14 6.32 -8.01 8.66
CA LEU A 14 5.45 -7.05 7.97
C LEU A 14 4.03 -7.19 8.56
N ILE A 15 3.48 -6.10 9.08
CA ILE A 15 2.12 -6.03 9.61
C ILE A 15 1.30 -5.11 8.71
N ILE A 16 0.21 -5.63 8.15
CA ILE A 16 -0.71 -4.86 7.30
C ILE A 16 -2.00 -4.64 8.09
N LEU A 17 -2.31 -3.37 8.39
CA LEU A 17 -3.58 -2.98 8.98
C LEU A 17 -4.54 -2.61 7.84
N ASP A 18 -5.33 -3.58 7.38
CA ASP A 18 -6.19 -3.39 6.21
C ASP A 18 -7.23 -2.27 6.47
N GLY A 19 -7.36 -1.35 5.52
CA GLY A 19 -8.25 -0.19 5.62
C GLY A 19 -7.81 0.93 6.58
N VAL A 20 -6.61 0.88 7.16
CA VAL A 20 -6.10 1.93 8.06
C VAL A 20 -5.25 2.93 7.28
N GLY A 21 -5.78 4.15 7.11
CA GLY A 21 -5.10 5.25 6.43
C GLY A 21 -4.96 6.51 7.30
N VAL A 22 -4.21 7.49 6.79
CA VAL A 22 -4.05 8.79 7.43
C VAL A 22 -4.96 9.81 6.74
N ASN A 23 -5.93 10.32 7.49
CA ASN A 23 -6.84 11.37 7.05
C ASN A 23 -6.56 12.65 7.86
N PRO A 24 -6.24 13.79 7.21
CA PRO A 24 -6.04 15.08 7.88
C PRO A 24 -7.28 15.57 8.64
N SER A 25 -8.47 15.17 8.20
CA SER A 25 -9.71 15.47 8.90
C SER A 25 -9.92 14.52 10.08
N LYS A 26 -10.32 15.10 11.22
CA LYS A 26 -10.73 14.35 12.42
C LYS A 26 -12.22 14.01 12.41
N GLN A 27 -13.00 14.59 11.50
CA GLN A 27 -14.44 14.37 11.44
C GLN A 27 -14.74 12.99 10.84
N ASN A 28 -15.58 12.20 11.53
CA ASN A 28 -15.97 10.85 11.11
C ASN A 28 -14.75 9.96 10.84
N ASN A 29 -13.70 10.09 11.65
CA ASN A 29 -12.43 9.40 11.46
C ASN A 29 -12.23 8.38 12.59
N ALA A 30 -12.67 7.15 12.33
CA ALA A 30 -12.59 6.07 13.31
C ALA A 30 -11.14 5.74 13.74
N VAL A 31 -10.15 5.93 12.85
CA VAL A 31 -8.73 5.70 13.20
C VAL A 31 -8.25 6.75 14.21
N PHE A 32 -8.66 8.00 14.04
CA PHE A 32 -8.33 9.08 14.97
C PHE A 32 -9.11 8.99 16.29
N GLU A 33 -10.37 8.57 16.24
CA GLU A 33 -11.26 8.49 17.40
C GLU A 33 -11.00 7.25 18.29
N ALA A 34 -10.41 6.19 17.73
CA ALA A 34 -10.12 4.97 18.47
C ALA A 34 -8.96 5.15 19.47
N PRO A 35 -9.05 4.57 20.68
CA PRO A 35 -7.90 4.51 21.59
C PRO A 35 -6.88 3.48 21.07
N THR A 36 -5.75 3.95 20.54
CA THR A 36 -4.70 3.09 19.95
C THR A 36 -3.33 3.22 20.65
N PRO A 37 -3.26 3.02 21.98
CA PRO A 37 -2.07 3.37 22.77
C PRO A 37 -0.78 2.67 22.33
N ARG A 38 -0.87 1.49 21.69
CA ARG A 38 0.30 0.81 21.12
C ARG A 38 0.78 1.43 19.82
N LEU A 39 -0.14 1.83 18.93
CA LEU A 39 0.22 2.51 17.69
C LEU A 39 0.75 3.91 18.00
N ASP A 40 0.12 4.64 18.92
CA ASP A 40 0.57 5.95 19.40
C ASP A 40 2.00 5.90 19.94
N ASP A 41 2.28 4.89 20.77
CA ASP A 41 3.61 4.64 21.34
C ASP A 41 4.65 4.26 20.28
N TYR A 42 4.27 3.51 19.24
CA TYR A 42 5.17 3.19 18.13
C TYR A 42 5.48 4.42 17.27
N PHE A 43 4.46 5.19 16.88
CA PHE A 43 4.65 6.37 16.05
C PHE A 43 5.40 7.51 16.77
N SER A 44 5.32 7.59 18.11
CA SER A 44 6.10 8.59 18.87
C SER A 44 7.58 8.23 19.06
N ARG A 45 7.95 6.94 19.01
CA ARG A 45 9.31 6.46 19.34
C ARG A 45 10.12 5.98 18.15
N TYR A 46 9.50 5.53 17.06
CA TYR A 46 10.18 4.94 15.92
C TYR A 46 9.99 5.77 14.63
N PRO A 47 10.98 5.73 13.71
CA PRO A 47 10.84 6.37 12.41
C PRO A 47 9.63 5.85 11.65
N HIS A 48 8.86 6.77 11.06
CA HIS A 48 7.69 6.45 10.26
C HIS A 48 7.55 7.46 9.12
N THR A 49 6.83 7.07 8.07
CA THR A 49 6.52 7.91 6.91
C THR A 49 5.15 7.53 6.35
N LEU A 50 4.62 8.36 5.46
CA LEU A 50 3.43 8.06 4.67
C LEU A 50 3.82 7.53 3.29
N LEU A 51 2.96 6.69 2.73
CA LEU A 51 3.06 6.15 1.39
C LEU A 51 1.76 6.43 0.63
N HIS A 52 1.87 6.61 -0.69
CA HIS A 52 0.70 6.64 -1.56
C HIS A 52 0.22 5.20 -1.82
N ALA A 53 -1.05 4.92 -1.53
CA ALA A 53 -1.64 3.59 -1.62
C ALA A 53 -2.86 3.54 -2.57
N SER A 54 -2.99 4.52 -3.47
CA SER A 54 -4.11 4.68 -4.40
C SER A 54 -3.66 5.35 -5.70
N GLY A 55 -4.51 5.31 -6.72
CA GLY A 55 -4.23 5.87 -8.04
C GLY A 55 -2.98 5.29 -8.71
N SER A 56 -2.30 6.12 -9.51
CA SER A 56 -1.13 5.72 -10.30
C SER A 56 0.03 5.19 -9.46
N ALA A 57 0.15 5.59 -8.19
CA ALA A 57 1.19 5.10 -7.28
C ALA A 57 1.11 3.57 -7.02
N VAL A 58 -0.04 2.96 -7.28
CA VAL A 58 -0.27 1.51 -7.16
C VAL A 58 -0.81 0.90 -8.46
N GLY A 59 -0.64 1.60 -9.59
CA GLY A 59 -1.02 1.12 -10.92
C GLY A 59 -2.52 1.15 -11.22
N LEU A 60 -3.28 1.97 -10.48
CA LEU A 60 -4.67 2.29 -10.77
C LEU A 60 -4.80 3.61 -11.54
N PRO A 61 -5.95 3.90 -12.18
CA PRO A 61 -6.22 5.22 -12.75
C PRO A 61 -6.13 6.33 -11.68
N ASP A 62 -5.71 7.53 -12.07
CA ASP A 62 -5.64 8.66 -11.14
C ASP A 62 -7.00 8.95 -10.50
N GLY A 63 -6.99 9.20 -9.18
CA GLY A 63 -8.20 9.40 -8.38
C GLY A 63 -8.93 8.13 -7.96
N GLN A 64 -8.55 6.96 -8.49
CA GLN A 64 -9.13 5.69 -8.06
C GLN A 64 -8.63 5.32 -6.67
N MET A 65 -9.58 5.00 -5.78
CA MET A 65 -9.27 4.49 -4.44
C MET A 65 -8.50 3.17 -4.53
N GLY A 66 -7.51 2.99 -3.66
CA GLY A 66 -6.81 1.72 -3.48
C GLY A 66 -7.71 0.64 -2.88
N ASN A 67 -7.25 -0.60 -2.96
CA ASN A 67 -7.95 -1.74 -2.38
C ASN A 67 -6.94 -2.80 -1.91
N SER A 68 -7.44 -3.83 -1.22
CA SER A 68 -6.59 -4.88 -0.64
C SER A 68 -5.79 -5.64 -1.69
N GLU A 69 -6.40 -6.02 -2.83
CA GLU A 69 -5.72 -6.78 -3.89
C GLU A 69 -4.52 -6.01 -4.45
N VAL A 70 -4.78 -4.78 -4.90
CA VAL A 70 -3.76 -3.90 -5.49
C VAL A 70 -2.65 -3.58 -4.47
N GLY A 71 -3.03 -3.33 -3.21
CA GLY A 71 -2.08 -3.04 -2.13
C GLY A 71 -1.15 -4.21 -1.83
N HIS A 72 -1.71 -5.43 -1.68
CA HIS A 72 -0.91 -6.62 -1.39
C HIS A 72 0.00 -7.00 -2.57
N LEU A 73 -0.48 -6.86 -3.82
CA LEU A 73 0.32 -7.10 -5.01
C LEU A 73 1.51 -6.13 -5.09
N THR A 74 1.27 -4.83 -4.90
CA THR A 74 2.33 -3.81 -4.96
C THR A 74 3.38 -4.02 -3.87
N LEU A 75 2.95 -4.30 -2.62
CA LEU A 75 3.86 -4.60 -1.51
C LEU A 75 4.68 -5.87 -1.74
N GLY A 76 4.04 -6.93 -2.25
CA GLY A 76 4.69 -8.21 -2.50
C GLY A 76 5.66 -8.17 -3.68
N ALA A 77 5.35 -7.38 -4.71
CA ALA A 77 6.18 -7.26 -5.91
C ALA A 77 7.34 -6.28 -5.73
N GLY A 78 7.17 -5.24 -4.91
CA GLY A 78 8.17 -4.19 -4.75
C GLY A 78 8.27 -3.25 -5.96
N GLU A 79 7.28 -3.27 -6.85
CA GLU A 79 7.16 -2.40 -8.01
C GLU A 79 5.67 -2.06 -8.29
N ILE A 80 5.44 -1.03 -9.12
CA ILE A 80 4.09 -0.65 -9.54
C ILE A 80 3.60 -1.63 -10.60
N ILE A 81 2.54 -2.37 -10.29
CA ILE A 81 1.91 -3.31 -11.22
C ILE A 81 0.73 -2.63 -11.91
N CYS A 82 0.77 -2.55 -13.24
CA CYS A 82 -0.36 -2.07 -14.04
C CYS A 82 -1.55 -3.02 -13.87
N GLN A 83 -2.63 -2.50 -13.27
CA GLN A 83 -3.81 -3.29 -12.96
C GLN A 83 -4.64 -3.59 -14.20
N ASP A 84 -5.36 -4.70 -14.18
CA ASP A 84 -6.15 -5.14 -15.35
C ASP A 84 -7.20 -4.11 -15.77
N ILE A 85 -7.77 -3.33 -14.82
CA ILE A 85 -8.69 -2.23 -15.16
C ILE A 85 -8.04 -1.18 -16.08
N VAL A 86 -6.76 -0.86 -15.86
CA VAL A 86 -6.02 0.08 -16.70
C VAL A 86 -5.76 -0.56 -18.07
N ARG A 87 -5.28 -1.80 -18.08
CA ARG A 87 -4.99 -2.55 -19.32
C ARG A 87 -6.22 -2.72 -20.20
N ILE A 88 -7.38 -3.02 -19.62
CA ILE A 88 -8.65 -3.15 -20.33
C ILE A 88 -9.09 -1.80 -20.89
N ASN A 89 -9.00 -0.72 -20.10
CA ASN A 89 -9.35 0.62 -20.56
C ASN A 89 -8.46 1.05 -21.74
N ASP A 90 -7.16 0.80 -21.66
CA ASP A 90 -6.21 1.14 -22.72
C ASP A 90 -6.50 0.35 -24.00
N ALA A 91 -6.80 -0.95 -23.90
CA ALA A 91 -7.15 -1.79 -25.04
C ALA A 91 -8.47 -1.35 -25.72
N ILE A 92 -9.45 -0.89 -24.94
CA ILE A 92 -10.71 -0.33 -25.47
C ILE A 92 -10.41 0.99 -26.20
N ALA A 93 -9.57 1.85 -25.62
CA ALA A 93 -9.20 3.14 -26.21
C ALA A 93 -8.37 2.98 -27.50
N SER A 94 -7.45 2.01 -27.54
CA SER A 94 -6.64 1.70 -28.72
C SER A 94 -7.38 0.93 -29.81
N ARG A 95 -8.61 0.46 -29.51
CA ARG A 95 -9.40 -0.48 -30.33
C ARG A 95 -8.76 -1.87 -30.50
N GLU A 96 -7.70 -2.20 -29.77
CA GLU A 96 -7.11 -3.55 -29.77
C GLU A 96 -8.00 -4.58 -29.05
N PHE A 97 -8.92 -4.10 -28.22
CA PHE A 97 -9.90 -4.97 -27.55
C PHE A 97 -10.90 -5.62 -28.53
N PHE A 98 -11.13 -5.03 -29.72
CA PHE A 98 -12.18 -5.42 -30.67
C PHE A 98 -11.63 -6.01 -31.96
#